data_AF-A0A8D0L766-F1
#
_entry.id   AF-A0A8D0L766-F1
#
_cell.length_a   1.000
_cell.length_b   1.000
_cell.length_c   1.000
_cell.angle_alpha   90.00
_cell.angle_beta   90.00
_cell.angle_gamma   90.00
#
_symmetry.space_group_name_H-M   'P 1'
#
loop_
_entity.id
_entity.type
_entity.pdbx_description
1 polymer ?
#
loop_
_entity_poly.entity_id
_entity_poly.type
_entity_poly.pdbx_seq_one_letter_code
_entity_poly.pdbx_strand_id
1 'polypeptide(L)'
;MSPVSYSPVPPRTGLPRAVLRWMQSLDLTFSPRHFRSRDFSNGYLIAEIFSWYYPEDIQMCSYKNGTSLAVKMSNWTQLEKFFAKRKLKPLQELIDGTIHCKPGAAEFFLQDIYAVLTNRRLKPIQNEEVDFTDCFYQEQLPMVARSTASKAIKANIKLTEIMMDPNINKNRQKVNAIINMHIQQRMLEREENPGEWLFKNKSPAVYLVFYRTIR
;
A
#
# COMPACT_ATOMS: atom_id res chain seq x y z
N MET A 1 26.59 -17.89 -18.24
CA MET A 1 25.54 -17.08 -17.58
C MET A 1 25.20 -17.76 -16.27
N SER A 2 25.60 -17.18 -15.14
CA SER A 2 25.25 -17.72 -13.83
C SER A 2 23.74 -17.52 -13.59
N PRO A 3 23.02 -18.49 -13.00
CA PRO A 3 21.62 -18.30 -12.69
C PRO A 3 21.50 -17.19 -11.64
N VAL A 4 20.75 -16.15 -11.97
CA VAL A 4 20.40 -15.08 -11.03
C VAL A 4 19.57 -15.70 -9.92
N SER A 5 20.16 -15.88 -8.74
CA SER A 5 19.46 -16.38 -7.55
C SER A 5 18.62 -15.24 -6.98
N TYR A 6 17.33 -15.23 -7.30
CA TYR A 6 16.38 -14.29 -6.70
C TYR A 6 16.18 -14.65 -5.23
N SER A 7 16.59 -13.76 -4.33
CA SER A 7 16.26 -13.91 -2.90
C SER A 7 14.75 -13.75 -2.74
N PRO A 8 14.04 -14.68 -2.08
CA PRO A 8 12.60 -14.56 -1.88
C PRO A 8 12.33 -13.36 -0.96
N VAL A 9 11.63 -12.37 -1.49
CA VAL A 9 11.14 -11.23 -0.71
C VAL A 9 10.22 -11.79 0.38
N PRO A 10 10.51 -11.58 1.67
CA PRO A 10 9.61 -12.04 2.71
C PRO A 10 8.26 -11.36 2.48
N PRO A 11 7.14 -12.10 2.54
CA PRO A 11 5.82 -11.49 2.42
C PRO A 11 5.68 -10.47 3.55
N ARG A 12 5.71 -9.17 3.22
CA ARG A 12 5.41 -8.06 4.16
C ARG A 12 3.93 -8.06 4.57
N THR A 13 3.14 -9.02 4.08
CA THR A 13 1.71 -9.16 4.31
C THR A 13 1.45 -9.98 5.56
N GLY A 14 1.38 -9.33 6.71
CA GLY A 14 0.91 -9.96 7.94
C GLY A 14 1.14 -9.10 9.17
N LEU A 15 0.17 -9.10 10.07
CA LEU A 15 0.35 -8.49 11.38
C LEU A 15 1.39 -9.26 12.20
N PRO A 16 2.28 -8.58 12.94
CA PRO A 16 3.19 -9.25 13.86
C PRO A 16 2.42 -10.10 14.87
N ARG A 17 2.99 -11.25 15.26
CA ARG A 17 2.34 -12.19 16.18
C ARG A 17 1.91 -11.54 17.51
N ALA A 18 2.67 -10.56 18.00
CA ALA A 18 2.31 -9.79 19.19
C ALA A 18 1.01 -9.00 19.02
N VAL A 19 0.85 -8.33 17.88
CA VAL A 19 -0.37 -7.56 17.53
C VAL A 19 -1.54 -8.51 17.33
N LEU A 20 -1.35 -9.63 16.63
CA LEU A 20 -2.41 -10.64 16.45
C LEU A 20 -2.94 -11.18 17.78
N ARG A 21 -2.05 -11.55 18.71
CA ARG A 21 -2.46 -12.02 20.04
C ARG A 21 -3.18 -10.95 20.83
N TRP A 22 -2.71 -9.70 20.75
CA TRP A 22 -3.37 -8.57 21.40
C TRP A 22 -4.77 -8.36 20.86
N MET A 23 -4.96 -8.34 19.53
CA MET A 23 -6.28 -8.20 18.94
C MET A 23 -7.21 -9.37 19.29
N GLN A 24 -6.68 -10.59 19.39
CA GLN A 24 -7.45 -11.76 19.83
C GLN A 24 -7.81 -11.71 21.33
N SER A 25 -7.07 -10.96 22.14
CA SER A 25 -7.39 -10.75 23.55
C SER A 25 -8.43 -9.64 23.78
N LEU A 26 -8.71 -8.84 22.76
CA LEU A 26 -9.84 -7.92 22.75
C LEU A 26 -11.07 -8.73 22.33
N ASP A 27 -12.13 -8.78 23.14
CA ASP A 27 -13.39 -9.43 22.75
C ASP A 27 -14.14 -8.55 21.74
N LEU A 28 -13.58 -8.41 20.54
CA LEU A 28 -14.15 -7.64 19.43
C LEU A 28 -15.37 -8.37 18.85
N THR A 29 -16.41 -7.61 18.51
CA THR A 29 -17.68 -8.10 17.94
C THR A 29 -17.44 -8.87 16.63
N PHE A 30 -16.38 -8.53 15.90
CA PHE A 30 -15.97 -9.27 14.71
C PHE A 30 -14.49 -9.67 14.81
N SER A 31 -14.25 -10.95 15.11
CA SER A 31 -12.93 -11.56 15.05
C SER A 31 -12.81 -12.43 13.80
N PRO A 32 -12.31 -11.89 12.67
CA PRO A 32 -12.04 -12.73 11.52
C PRO A 32 -10.90 -13.69 11.88
N ARG A 33 -11.01 -14.95 11.43
CA ARG A 33 -9.93 -15.96 11.54
C ARG A 33 -8.58 -15.43 11.01
N HIS A 34 -8.61 -14.45 10.11
CA HIS A 34 -7.46 -13.68 9.65
C HIS A 34 -7.87 -12.21 9.46
N PHE A 35 -7.27 -11.29 10.22
CA PHE A 35 -7.46 -9.84 10.02
C PHE A 35 -6.94 -9.41 8.66
N ARG A 36 -7.83 -9.01 7.74
CA ARG A 36 -7.47 -8.50 6.41
C ARG A 36 -7.46 -6.97 6.45
N SER A 37 -6.60 -6.33 5.67
CA SER A 37 -6.51 -4.86 5.59
C SER A 37 -7.86 -4.19 5.23
N ARG A 38 -8.73 -4.89 4.47
CA ARG A 38 -10.07 -4.43 4.11
C ARG A 38 -11.01 -4.26 5.31
N ASP A 39 -10.86 -5.09 6.34
CA ASP A 39 -11.76 -5.11 7.49
C ASP A 39 -11.64 -3.82 8.32
N PHE A 40 -10.45 -3.21 8.32
CA PHE A 40 -10.16 -1.95 9.01
C PHE A 40 -10.53 -0.71 8.19
N SER A 41 -10.72 -0.84 6.88
CA SER A 41 -10.99 0.30 5.99
C SER A 41 -12.25 1.09 6.35
N ASN A 42 -13.22 0.45 7.01
CA ASN A 42 -14.44 1.12 7.46
C ASN A 42 -14.23 2.00 8.70
N GLY A 43 -13.23 1.73 9.53
CA GLY A 43 -12.98 2.43 10.79
C GLY A 43 -13.80 1.89 11.98
N TYR A 44 -14.87 1.11 11.78
CA TYR A 44 -15.66 0.54 12.88
C TYR A 44 -14.82 -0.34 13.82
N LEU A 45 -14.01 -1.25 13.28
CA LEU A 45 -13.11 -2.08 14.10
C LEU A 45 -12.07 -1.25 14.85
N ILE A 46 -11.59 -0.15 14.24
CA ILE A 46 -10.65 0.76 14.91
C ILE A 46 -11.35 1.44 16.08
N ALA A 47 -12.57 1.95 15.88
CA ALA A 47 -13.37 2.54 16.95
C ALA A 47 -13.63 1.52 18.08
N GLU A 48 -13.94 0.28 17.74
CA GLU A 48 -14.16 -0.79 18.70
C GLU A 48 -12.91 -1.05 19.55
N ILE A 49 -11.74 -1.18 18.91
CA ILE A 49 -10.46 -1.33 19.62
C ILE A 49 -10.24 -0.18 20.60
N PHE A 50 -10.47 1.07 20.19
CA PHE A 50 -10.27 2.20 21.10
C PHE A 50 -11.36 2.29 22.18
N SER A 51 -12.58 1.78 21.93
CA SER A 51 -13.66 1.78 22.92
C SER A 51 -13.33 0.93 24.16
N TRP A 52 -12.51 -0.11 24.00
CA TRP A 52 -11.97 -0.89 25.13
C TRP A 52 -11.09 -0.08 26.07
N TYR A 53 -10.37 0.91 25.55
CA TYR A 53 -9.45 1.74 26.33
C TYR A 53 -10.06 3.08 26.74
N TYR A 54 -11.02 3.58 25.96
CA TYR A 54 -11.66 4.88 26.10
C TYR A 54 -13.19 4.78 25.95
N PRO A 55 -13.88 4.00 26.81
CA PRO A 55 -15.32 3.80 26.69
C PRO A 55 -16.13 5.10 26.79
N GLU A 56 -15.63 6.07 27.58
CA GLU A 56 -16.29 7.37 27.77
C GLU A 56 -16.19 8.31 26.56
N ASP A 57 -15.25 8.09 25.64
CA ASP A 57 -15.09 8.95 24.47
C ASP A 57 -15.63 8.36 23.18
N ILE A 58 -15.80 7.04 23.14
CA ILE A 58 -16.23 6.32 21.94
C ILE A 58 -17.58 5.69 22.19
N GLN A 59 -18.60 6.30 21.60
CA GLN A 59 -19.96 5.78 21.60
C GLN A 59 -20.13 4.84 20.40
N MET A 60 -19.97 3.53 20.60
CA MET A 60 -20.05 2.54 19.51
C MET A 60 -21.38 2.56 18.73
N CYS A 61 -22.48 3.01 19.35
CA CYS A 61 -23.78 3.18 18.68
C CYS A 61 -23.77 4.24 17.54
N SER A 62 -22.82 5.17 17.55
CA SER A 62 -22.66 6.19 16.51
C SER A 62 -21.90 5.69 15.27
N TYR A 63 -21.21 4.56 15.38
CA TYR A 63 -20.41 3.97 14.30
C TYR A 63 -21.22 2.94 13.53
N LYS A 64 -21.12 2.96 12.19
CA LYS A 64 -21.87 2.05 11.32
C LYS A 64 -20.95 1.08 10.61
N ASN A 65 -21.25 -0.21 10.74
CA ASN A 65 -20.58 -1.26 9.97
C ASN A 65 -21.23 -1.36 8.57
N GLY A 66 -20.70 -0.61 7.61
CA GLY A 66 -21.23 -0.52 6.24
C GLY A 66 -20.13 -0.39 5.19
N THR A 67 -20.41 -0.77 3.96
CA THR A 67 -19.37 -0.84 2.91
C THR A 67 -19.23 0.43 2.07
N SER A 68 -20.21 1.35 2.12
CA SER A 68 -20.22 2.56 1.31
C SER A 68 -19.14 3.55 1.74
N LEU A 69 -18.53 4.25 0.77
CA LEU A 69 -17.48 5.23 1.05
C LEU A 69 -17.97 6.32 2.01
N ALA A 70 -19.21 6.80 1.87
CA ALA A 70 -19.80 7.78 2.78
C ALA A 70 -19.83 7.30 4.24
N VAL A 71 -20.16 6.02 4.48
CA VAL A 71 -20.12 5.45 5.84
C VAL A 71 -18.70 5.38 6.37
N LYS A 72 -17.73 4.96 5.53
CA LYS A 72 -16.31 4.96 5.92
C LYS A 72 -15.86 6.36 6.33
N MET A 73 -16.10 7.36 5.48
CA MET A 73 -15.70 8.74 5.75
C MET A 73 -16.32 9.29 7.03
N SER A 74 -17.61 9.00 7.27
CA SER A 74 -18.29 9.40 8.50
C SER A 74 -17.64 8.79 9.76
N ASN A 75 -17.33 7.49 9.73
CA ASN A 75 -16.65 6.82 10.84
C ASN A 75 -15.23 7.39 11.07
N TRP A 76 -14.45 7.60 10.00
CA TRP A 76 -13.10 8.15 10.11
C TRP A 76 -13.08 9.59 10.59
N THR A 77 -14.05 10.41 10.20
CA THR A 77 -14.20 11.79 10.72
C THR A 77 -14.45 11.80 12.24
N GLN A 78 -15.20 10.81 12.74
CA GLN A 78 -15.43 10.67 14.18
C GLN A 78 -14.15 10.21 14.91
N LEU A 79 -13.40 9.27 14.33
CA LEU A 79 -12.10 8.83 14.85
C LEU A 79 -11.08 9.97 14.88
N GLU A 80 -11.00 10.80 13.85
CA GLU A 80 -10.10 11.97 13.82
C GLU A 80 -10.39 12.95 14.95
N LYS A 81 -11.67 13.24 15.21
CA LYS A 81 -12.08 14.06 16.37
C LYS A 81 -11.66 13.43 17.69
N PHE A 82 -11.81 12.12 17.82
CA PHE A 82 -11.37 11.37 18.99
C PHE A 82 -9.84 11.44 19.17
N PHE A 83 -9.07 11.24 18.10
CA PHE A 83 -7.61 11.33 18.13
C PHE A 83 -7.16 12.74 18.54
N ALA A 84 -7.77 13.78 17.98
CA ALA A 84 -7.51 15.17 18.37
C ALA A 84 -7.83 15.41 19.87
N LYS A 85 -8.98 14.94 20.35
CA LYS A 85 -9.39 15.05 21.77
C LYS A 85 -8.38 14.41 22.72
N ARG A 86 -7.86 13.23 22.36
CA ARG A 86 -6.88 12.48 23.16
C ARG A 86 -5.42 12.82 22.84
N LYS A 87 -5.18 13.84 22.00
CA LYS A 87 -3.84 14.27 21.53
C LYS A 87 -3.03 13.14 20.88
N LEU A 88 -3.72 12.15 20.32
CA LEU A 88 -3.13 11.11 19.49
C LEU A 88 -2.87 11.71 18.11
N LYS A 89 -1.67 11.48 17.56
CA LYS A 89 -1.26 12.02 16.25
C LYS A 89 -0.88 10.87 15.31
N PRO A 90 -1.87 10.05 14.88
CA PRO A 90 -1.62 9.06 13.84
C PRO A 90 -1.15 9.74 12.55
N LEU A 91 -0.29 9.07 11.79
CA LEU A 91 0.17 9.58 10.50
C LEU A 91 -1.02 9.59 9.52
N GLN A 92 -1.30 10.75 8.90
CA GLN A 92 -2.43 10.89 7.99
C GLN A 92 -2.34 9.90 6.81
N GLU A 93 -1.13 9.65 6.32
CA GLU A 93 -0.90 8.72 5.22
C GLU A 93 -1.32 7.29 5.56
N LEU A 94 -1.18 6.87 6.83
CA LEU A 94 -1.65 5.56 7.31
C LEU A 94 -3.17 5.51 7.40
N ILE A 95 -3.81 6.59 7.82
CA ILE A 95 -5.28 6.71 7.84
C ILE A 95 -5.81 6.59 6.41
N ASP A 96 -5.32 7.44 5.50
CA ASP A 96 -5.73 7.47 4.10
C ASP A 96 -5.44 6.12 3.42
N GLY A 97 -4.24 5.57 3.64
CA GLY A 97 -3.87 4.25 3.16
C GLY A 97 -4.83 3.15 3.67
N THR A 98 -5.24 3.21 4.93
CA THR A 98 -6.18 2.25 5.52
C THR A 98 -7.58 2.38 4.94
N ILE A 99 -8.11 3.61 4.79
CA ILE A 99 -9.41 3.90 4.17
C ILE A 99 -9.48 3.30 2.76
N HIS A 100 -8.40 3.45 2.01
CA HIS A 100 -8.29 3.03 0.61
C HIS A 100 -7.80 1.59 0.42
N CYS A 101 -7.58 0.84 1.50
CA CYS A 101 -7.03 -0.52 1.45
C CYS A 101 -5.70 -0.60 0.69
N LYS A 102 -4.80 0.37 0.90
CA LYS A 102 -3.43 0.29 0.41
C LYS A 102 -2.70 -0.86 1.14
N PRO A 103 -1.90 -1.65 0.41
CA PRO A 103 -1.23 -2.82 1.00
C PRO A 103 -0.30 -2.36 2.12
N GLY A 104 -0.36 -3.03 3.28
CA GLY A 104 0.48 -2.72 4.44
C GLY A 104 -0.02 -1.56 5.31
N ALA A 105 -0.87 -0.66 4.81
CA ALA A 105 -1.31 0.52 5.55
C ALA A 105 -2.05 0.20 6.84
N ALA A 106 -3.04 -0.71 6.77
CA ALA A 106 -3.78 -1.14 7.95
C ALA A 106 -2.87 -1.87 8.94
N GLU A 107 -1.93 -2.67 8.45
CA GLU A 107 -1.01 -3.45 9.26
C GLU A 107 -0.01 -2.57 10.01
N PHE A 108 0.54 -1.54 9.37
CA PHE A 108 1.38 -0.53 10.02
C PHE A 108 0.56 0.30 11.00
N PHE A 109 -0.64 0.70 10.62
CA PHE A 109 -1.50 1.50 11.49
C PHE A 109 -1.88 0.74 12.78
N LEU A 110 -2.18 -0.54 12.69
CA LEU A 110 -2.44 -1.38 13.86
C LEU A 110 -1.22 -1.60 14.76
N GLN A 111 -0.02 -1.62 14.18
CA GLN A 111 1.22 -1.66 14.96
C GLN A 111 1.41 -0.36 15.75
N ASP A 112 1.13 0.79 15.15
CA ASP A 112 1.17 2.08 15.83
C ASP A 112 0.14 2.16 16.95
N ILE A 113 -1.11 1.75 16.67
CA ILE A 113 -2.17 1.69 17.69
C ILE A 113 -1.75 0.76 18.84
N TYR A 114 -1.23 -0.42 18.53
CA TYR A 114 -0.74 -1.35 19.54
C TYR A 114 0.35 -0.71 20.42
N ALA A 115 1.33 -0.06 19.80
CA ALA A 115 2.42 0.58 20.52
C ALA A 115 1.93 1.70 21.42
N VAL A 116 0.98 2.52 20.95
CA VAL A 116 0.36 3.62 21.69
C VAL A 116 -0.46 3.10 22.87
N LEU A 117 -1.34 2.11 22.65
CA LEU A 117 -2.29 1.65 23.68
C LEU A 117 -1.65 0.73 24.72
N THR A 118 -0.65 -0.06 24.34
CA THR A 118 0.01 -1.00 25.26
C THR A 118 1.33 -0.48 25.81
N ASN A 119 1.82 0.66 25.33
CA ASN A 119 3.13 1.23 25.62
C ASN A 119 4.29 0.24 25.37
N ARG A 120 4.11 -0.71 24.44
CA ARG A 120 5.11 -1.71 24.05
C ARG A 120 5.68 -1.35 22.70
N ARG A 121 7.02 -1.26 22.61
CA ARG A 121 7.69 -1.06 21.33
C ARG A 121 7.83 -2.40 20.62
N LEU A 122 7.25 -2.50 19.43
CA LEU A 122 7.63 -3.54 18.49
C LEU A 122 9.04 -3.23 17.99
N LYS A 123 9.81 -4.25 17.58
CA LYS A 123 11.05 -3.98 16.84
C LYS A 123 10.64 -3.14 15.63
N PRO A 124 11.24 -1.96 15.41
CA PRO A 124 10.89 -1.14 14.27
C PRO A 124 11.10 -2.01 13.02
N ILE A 125 10.02 -2.28 12.30
CA ILE A 125 10.15 -2.57 10.88
C ILE A 125 10.84 -1.30 10.37
N GLN A 126 12.03 -1.47 9.81
CA GLN A 126 12.97 -0.40 9.47
C GLN A 126 12.21 0.86 9.03
N ASN A 127 12.53 2.00 9.64
CA ASN A 127 11.99 3.33 9.31
C ASN A 127 12.41 3.74 7.87
N GLU A 128 12.17 2.90 6.89
CA GLU A 128 12.03 3.28 5.50
C GLU A 128 10.73 4.10 5.45
N GLU A 129 10.77 5.29 4.85
CA GLU A 129 9.57 6.08 4.58
C GLU A 129 8.45 5.15 4.10
N VAL A 130 7.28 5.21 4.73
CA VAL A 130 6.19 4.28 4.42
C VAL A 130 5.64 4.63 3.05
N ASP A 131 6.28 4.12 2.01
CA ASP A 131 5.83 4.27 0.65
C ASP A 131 4.73 3.23 0.39
N PHE A 132 3.50 3.72 0.23
CA PHE A 132 2.35 2.89 -0.14
C PHE A 132 2.29 2.58 -1.64
N THR A 133 3.30 2.98 -2.40
CA THR A 133 3.47 2.56 -3.79
C THR A 133 4.12 1.18 -3.91
N ASP A 134 4.04 0.59 -5.09
CA ASP A 134 4.70 -0.68 -5.38
C ASP A 134 6.19 -0.54 -5.75
N CYS A 135 6.81 0.64 -5.58
CA CYS A 135 8.17 0.96 -6.04
C CYS A 135 9.23 -0.07 -5.59
N PHE A 136 9.33 -0.32 -4.29
CA PHE A 136 10.31 -1.21 -3.68
C PHE A 136 10.18 -2.63 -4.20
N TYR A 137 8.95 -3.08 -4.39
CA TYR A 137 8.68 -4.39 -4.97
C TYR A 137 9.07 -4.44 -6.46
N GLN A 138 8.74 -3.41 -7.23
CA GLN A 138 9.08 -3.35 -8.66
C GLN A 138 10.60 -3.30 -8.89
N GLU A 139 11.35 -2.57 -8.06
CA GLU A 139 12.81 -2.47 -8.16
C GLU A 139 13.49 -3.83 -8.01
N GLN A 140 12.97 -4.69 -7.13
CA GLN A 140 13.51 -6.04 -6.89
C GLN A 140 13.18 -7.04 -7.99
N LEU A 141 12.18 -6.75 -8.84
CA LEU A 141 11.80 -7.64 -9.92
C LEU A 141 12.74 -7.51 -11.12
N PRO A 142 13.02 -8.62 -11.83
CA PRO A 142 13.71 -8.56 -13.10
C PRO A 142 12.88 -7.78 -14.13
N MET A 143 13.55 -7.17 -15.11
CA MET A 143 12.96 -6.29 -16.12
C MET A 143 11.71 -6.89 -16.80
N VAL A 144 11.70 -8.20 -17.06
CA VAL A 144 10.62 -8.89 -17.77
C VAL A 144 9.38 -9.10 -16.89
N ALA A 145 9.53 -9.09 -15.56
CA ALA A 145 8.46 -9.32 -14.59
C ALA A 145 7.85 -8.03 -14.01
N ARG A 146 8.50 -6.88 -14.23
CA ARG A 146 8.00 -5.57 -13.76
C ARG A 146 6.64 -5.22 -14.36
N SER A 147 5.88 -4.40 -13.63
CA SER A 147 4.53 -4.00 -14.02
C SER A 147 4.52 -3.15 -15.29
N THR A 148 3.46 -3.29 -16.10
CA THR A 148 3.20 -2.37 -17.22
C THR A 148 2.62 -1.06 -16.68
N ALA A 149 2.72 0.04 -17.44
CA ALA A 149 2.15 1.34 -17.05
C ALA A 149 0.68 1.24 -16.55
N SER A 150 -0.17 0.49 -17.25
CA SER A 150 -1.57 0.30 -16.84
C SER A 150 -1.71 -0.47 -15.52
N LYS A 151 -0.83 -1.45 -15.26
CA LYS A 151 -0.81 -2.18 -13.98
C LYS A 151 -0.31 -1.28 -12.85
N ALA A 152 0.73 -0.46 -13.09
CA ALA A 152 1.24 0.50 -12.12
C ALA A 152 0.18 1.52 -11.70
N ILE A 153 -0.59 2.07 -12.64
CA ILE A 153 -1.70 2.99 -12.32
C ILE A 153 -2.73 2.30 -11.41
N LYS A 154 -3.16 1.08 -11.77
CA LYS A 154 -4.17 0.33 -10.99
C LYS A 154 -3.66 -0.11 -9.61
N ALA A 155 -2.36 -0.37 -9.48
CA ALA A 155 -1.75 -0.74 -8.21
C ALA A 155 -1.75 0.45 -7.24
N ASN A 156 -1.31 1.61 -7.73
CA ASN A 156 -1.02 2.80 -6.91
C ASN A 156 -2.21 3.74 -6.68
N ILE A 157 -3.20 3.77 -7.57
CA ILE A 157 -4.41 4.62 -7.43
C ILE A 157 -5.63 3.73 -7.21
N LYS A 158 -6.32 3.92 -6.08
CA LYS A 158 -7.58 3.24 -5.79
C LYS A 158 -8.79 4.06 -6.26
N LEU A 159 -9.84 3.37 -6.70
CA LEU A 159 -11.10 4.00 -7.12
C LEU A 159 -11.69 4.89 -6.00
N THR A 160 -11.57 4.44 -4.75
CA THR A 160 -12.05 5.20 -3.59
C THR A 160 -11.30 6.52 -3.36
N GLU A 161 -10.02 6.62 -3.75
CA GLU A 161 -9.25 7.88 -3.71
C GLU A 161 -9.82 8.89 -4.71
N ILE A 162 -10.14 8.42 -5.92
CA ILE A 162 -10.75 9.24 -6.98
C ILE A 162 -12.14 9.72 -6.58
N MET A 163 -12.92 8.87 -5.90
CA MET A 163 -14.26 9.23 -5.41
C MET A 163 -14.21 10.21 -4.23
N MET A 164 -13.15 10.18 -3.41
CA MET A 164 -12.98 11.06 -2.25
C MET A 164 -12.56 12.48 -2.65
N ASP A 165 -11.59 12.62 -3.56
CA ASP A 165 -11.24 13.91 -4.17
C ASP A 165 -11.56 13.85 -5.68
N PRO A 166 -12.78 14.24 -6.11
CA PRO A 166 -13.20 14.18 -7.51
C PRO A 166 -12.52 15.24 -8.39
N ASN A 167 -11.53 15.99 -7.89
CA ASN A 167 -10.81 16.98 -8.68
C ASN A 167 -10.03 16.32 -9.83
N ILE A 168 -10.56 16.50 -11.04
CA ILE A 168 -10.01 15.91 -12.28
C ILE A 168 -8.55 16.32 -12.50
N ASN A 169 -8.17 17.56 -12.18
CA ASN A 169 -6.83 18.06 -12.41
C ASN A 169 -5.81 17.40 -11.49
N LYS A 170 -6.12 17.27 -10.20
CA LYS A 170 -5.26 16.57 -9.24
C LYS A 170 -5.12 15.09 -9.57
N ASN A 171 -6.23 14.43 -9.92
CA ASN A 171 -6.21 13.02 -10.29
C ASN A 171 -5.39 12.78 -11.56
N ARG A 172 -5.51 13.68 -12.56
CA ARG A 172 -4.67 13.66 -13.76
C ARG A 172 -3.19 13.85 -13.43
N GLN A 173 -2.85 14.77 -12.53
CA GLN A 173 -1.46 14.97 -12.08
C GLN A 173 -0.89 13.70 -11.42
N LYS A 174 -1.66 13.04 -10.54
CA LYS A 174 -1.25 11.76 -9.93
C LYS A 174 -0.99 10.68 -10.97
N VAL A 175 -1.90 10.53 -11.94
CA VAL A 175 -1.74 9.56 -13.03
C VAL A 175 -0.50 9.88 -13.87
N ASN A 176 -0.29 11.15 -14.24
CA ASN A 176 0.87 11.58 -15.01
C ASN A 176 2.19 11.33 -14.27
N ALA A 177 2.22 11.54 -12.95
CA ALA A 177 3.40 11.26 -12.13
C ALA A 177 3.78 9.77 -12.19
N ILE A 178 2.80 8.87 -12.07
CA ILE A 178 3.03 7.41 -12.18
C ILE A 178 3.53 7.03 -13.58
N ILE A 179 2.93 7.60 -14.63
CA ILE A 179 3.36 7.35 -16.01
C ILE A 179 4.81 7.82 -16.21
N ASN A 180 5.13 9.02 -15.76
CA ASN A 180 6.48 9.58 -15.91
C ASN A 180 7.51 8.73 -15.16
N MET A 181 7.21 8.33 -13.92
CA MET A 181 8.06 7.45 -13.14
C MET A 181 8.29 6.11 -13.85
N HIS A 182 7.23 5.51 -14.38
CA HIS A 182 7.33 4.27 -15.16
C HIS A 182 8.19 4.44 -16.41
N ILE A 183 8.03 5.54 -17.16
CA ILE A 183 8.84 5.82 -18.36
C ILE A 183 10.31 5.93 -17.98
N GLN A 184 10.63 6.69 -16.92
CA GLN A 184 12.01 6.85 -16.43
C GLN A 184 12.64 5.51 -16.03
N GLN A 185 11.93 4.67 -15.29
CA GLN A 185 12.40 3.32 -14.95
C GLN A 185 12.69 2.50 -16.20
N ARG A 186 11.81 2.52 -17.20
CA ARG A 186 12.02 1.82 -18.48
C ARG A 186 13.20 2.40 -19.27
N MET A 187 13.53 3.67 -19.12
CA MET A 187 14.69 4.28 -19.77
C MET A 187 15.98 3.80 -19.11
N LEU A 188 16.06 3.87 -17.78
CA LEU A 188 17.21 3.37 -17.01
C LEU A 188 17.48 1.88 -17.29
N GLU A 189 16.43 1.06 -17.36
CA GLU A 189 16.53 -0.35 -17.71
C GLU A 189 17.16 -0.60 -19.10
N ARG A 190 16.89 0.28 -20.07
CA ARG A 190 17.46 0.16 -21.43
C ARG A 190 18.93 0.56 -21.46
N GLU A 191 19.33 1.52 -20.63
CA GLU A 191 20.73 1.93 -20.49
C GLU A 191 21.56 0.85 -19.81
N GLU A 192 21.00 0.19 -18.78
CA GLU A 192 21.68 -0.86 -18.03
C GLU A 192 21.84 -2.16 -18.84
N ASN A 193 20.86 -2.50 -19.69
CA ASN A 193 20.86 -3.74 -20.49
C ASN A 193 20.49 -3.51 -21.97
N PRO A 194 21.37 -2.86 -22.77
CA PRO A 194 21.08 -2.53 -24.16
C PRO A 194 20.93 -3.78 -25.06
N GLY A 195 21.65 -4.86 -24.73
CA GLY A 195 21.64 -6.12 -25.50
C GLY A 195 20.30 -6.85 -25.48
N GLU A 196 19.71 -7.08 -24.30
CA GLU A 196 18.46 -7.84 -24.15
C GLU A 196 17.27 -7.17 -24.87
N TRP A 197 17.23 -5.84 -24.89
CA TRP A 197 16.20 -5.09 -25.61
C TRP A 197 16.36 -5.18 -27.14
N LEU A 198 17.61 -5.11 -27.64
CA LEU A 198 17.92 -5.26 -29.05
C LEU A 198 17.57 -6.67 -29.57
N PHE A 199 17.75 -7.72 -28.77
CA PHE A 199 17.32 -9.07 -29.14
C PHE A 199 15.78 -9.21 -29.20
N LYS A 200 15.05 -8.49 -28.35
CA LYS A 200 13.58 -8.57 -28.25
C LYS A 200 12.83 -7.76 -29.33
N ASN A 201 13.45 -6.71 -29.87
CA ASN A 201 12.87 -5.85 -30.93
C ASN A 201 13.48 -6.08 -32.32
N LYS A 202 14.25 -7.15 -32.52
CA LYS A 202 14.62 -7.60 -33.86
C LYS A 202 13.36 -8.10 -34.59
N SER A 203 12.79 -7.22 -35.42
CA SER A 203 11.98 -7.64 -36.56
C SER A 203 12.84 -8.59 -37.43
N PRO A 204 12.27 -9.67 -38.02
CA PRO A 204 13.01 -10.58 -38.90
C PRO A 204 13.68 -9.91 -40.11
N ALA A 205 13.37 -8.64 -40.39
CA ALA A 205 13.78 -7.94 -41.60
C ALA A 205 15.19 -7.30 -41.59
N VAL A 206 15.95 -7.33 -40.49
CA VAL A 206 17.28 -6.64 -40.43
C VAL A 206 18.47 -7.60 -40.57
N TYR A 207 18.28 -8.75 -41.24
CA TYR A 207 19.36 -9.70 -41.52
C TYR A 207 20.10 -9.50 -42.86
N LEU A 208 19.95 -8.35 -43.54
CA LEU A 208 20.52 -8.15 -44.87
C LEU A 208 21.45 -6.95 -45.08
N VAL A 209 21.96 -6.30 -44.03
CA VAL A 209 22.90 -5.17 -44.21
C VAL A 209 24.29 -5.37 -43.59
N PHE A 210 24.53 -6.41 -42.79
CA PHE A 210 25.85 -6.60 -42.14
C PHE A 210 26.70 -7.78 -42.66
N TYR A 211 26.39 -8.36 -43.83
CA TYR A 211 27.26 -9.36 -44.49
C TYR A 211 27.52 -9.04 -45.99
N ARG A 212 27.72 -7.76 -46.34
CA ARG A 212 28.20 -7.36 -47.68
C ARG A 212 29.27 -6.27 -47.63
N THR A 213 30.28 -6.43 -46.77
CA THR A 213 31.56 -5.69 -46.92
C THR A 213 32.75 -6.50 -46.39
N ILE A 214 32.85 -7.78 -46.74
CA ILE A 214 34.12 -8.50 -46.77
C ILE A 214 34.08 -9.44 -47.99
N ARG A 215 34.44 -8.89 -49.15
CA ARG A 215 35.17 -9.61 -50.18
C ARG A 215 35.95 -8.60 -51.03
#